data_AF-A0A6A5GLN9-F1
#
_entry.id   AF-A0A6A5GLN9-F1
#
_cell.length_a   1.000
_cell.length_b   1.000
_cell.length_c   1.000
_cell.angle_alpha   90.00
_cell.angle_beta   90.00
_cell.angle_gamma   90.00
#
_symmetry.space_group_name_H-M   'P 1'
#
loop_
_entity.id
_entity.type
_entity.pdbx_description
1 polymer ?
#
loop_
_entity_poly.entity_id
_entity_poly.type
_entity_poly.pdbx_seq_one_letter_code
_entity_poly.pdbx_strand_id
1 'polypeptide(L)'
;MFNFEPNPSCSICCEYSFINEICMPRYQNPPEFSRFPKMKEILPTTERISNMTMWLEVTRIFDFITFVLSTFINGVLLNLIKTASPKHFGNYVYLMMSFSVNSLIFAVIHAFLQPIISTEKYVLFVFTSTNYLEVPRGFMRVLLSVYGTSYSQALVLIAVQFIYRCFSISRRKFLIYFKGRWLFFWYALVGVFGINWGLCIFFIAQENPQVDEILRPLMASSFGLNMSDVFYVAASYEVEDEFKNKVLNWPVIFMIINFASIMGLSFAIIVLCFCFIHFKMQRVTHSKVYEAVQQQLFRALMSQMIIPLVLIYLPIIIVMILPIFHLKNDACMSLTSILISIYPVLDPFAVIMIISVYRQGFLNMFTNHPKTNQISNLEMST
;
A
#
# COMPACT_ATOMS: atom_id res chain seq x y z
N MET A 1 4.86 34.29 46.59
CA MET A 1 4.19 35.58 46.89
C MET A 1 4.76 36.62 45.94
N PHE A 2 4.14 36.80 44.77
CA PHE A 2 4.49 37.91 43.88
C PHE A 2 3.50 39.04 44.19
N ASN A 3 4.02 40.17 44.68
CA ASN A 3 3.24 41.39 44.89
C ASN A 3 2.79 41.92 43.53
N PHE A 4 1.48 42.10 43.39
CA PHE A 4 0.83 42.76 42.26
C PHE A 4 0.40 44.14 42.71
N GLU A 5 0.94 45.18 42.09
CA GLU A 5 0.29 46.49 42.04
C GLU A 5 0.06 46.86 40.57
N PRO A 6 -1.19 47.18 40.17
CA PRO A 6 -1.52 47.59 38.80
C PRO A 6 -1.14 49.05 38.55
N ASN A 7 -0.67 49.34 37.33
CA ASN A 7 -0.29 50.68 36.89
C ASN A 7 -1.54 51.61 36.83
N PRO A 8 -1.54 52.77 37.51
CA PRO A 8 -2.71 53.67 37.62
C PRO A 8 -3.08 54.42 36.32
N SER A 9 -2.38 54.15 35.21
CA SER A 9 -2.52 54.91 33.96
C SER A 9 -3.26 54.18 32.84
N CYS A 10 -3.71 52.93 33.07
CA CYS A 10 -4.35 52.12 32.03
C CYS A 10 -5.52 51.30 32.60
N SER A 11 -6.75 51.75 32.35
CA SER A 11 -7.97 51.10 32.84
C SER A 11 -8.53 49.99 31.95
N ILE A 12 -7.88 49.68 30.81
CA ILE A 12 -8.45 48.80 29.77
C ILE A 12 -7.62 47.53 29.54
N CYS A 13 -6.34 47.51 29.94
CA CYS A 13 -5.47 46.35 29.74
C CYS A 13 -5.22 45.63 31.07
N CYS A 14 -6.19 44.84 31.51
CA CYS A 14 -6.01 43.82 32.53
C CYS A 14 -6.52 42.49 31.98
N GLU A 15 -5.68 41.78 31.26
CA GLU A 15 -5.50 40.33 31.40
C GLU A 15 -4.33 39.87 30.52
N TYR A 16 -3.58 38.91 31.05
CA TYR A 16 -2.43 38.31 30.41
C TYR A 16 -2.82 37.67 29.06
N SER A 17 -2.07 38.03 28.02
CA SER A 17 -1.78 37.25 26.80
C SER A 17 -1.94 38.11 25.53
N PHE A 18 -0.95 37.98 24.64
CA PHE A 18 -0.83 38.63 23.33
C PHE A 18 -0.72 40.15 23.31
N ILE A 19 0.46 40.61 22.90
CA ILE A 19 0.70 41.97 22.42
C ILE A 19 -0.30 42.23 21.28
N ASN A 20 -1.33 43.01 21.56
CA ASN A 20 -2.34 43.44 20.60
C ASN A 20 -1.71 44.49 19.66
N GLU A 21 -1.82 44.30 18.35
CA GLU A 21 -1.18 45.14 17.30
C GLU A 21 -1.57 46.63 17.36
N ILE A 22 -2.59 46.97 18.14
CA ILE A 22 -3.13 48.33 18.31
C ILE A 22 -2.20 49.25 19.14
N CYS A 23 -1.28 48.70 19.95
CA CYS A 23 -0.42 49.49 20.85
C CYS A 23 0.97 49.86 20.30
N MET A 24 1.35 49.35 19.13
CA MET A 24 2.68 49.56 18.54
C MET A 24 3.03 50.99 18.06
N PRO A 25 2.11 51.92 17.74
CA PRO A 25 2.52 53.22 17.19
C PRO A 25 3.14 54.21 18.20
N ARG A 26 3.11 53.94 19.51
CA ARG A 26 3.42 54.95 20.54
C ARG A 26 4.84 54.92 21.13
N TYR A 27 5.68 53.96 20.75
CA TYR A 27 7.05 53.86 21.29
C TYR A 27 8.08 53.77 20.15
N GLN A 28 8.50 54.94 19.65
CA GLN A 28 9.71 55.08 18.83
C GLN A 28 10.95 55.08 19.72
N ASN A 29 11.76 54.01 19.62
CA ASN A 29 13.24 54.01 19.58
C ASN A 29 13.76 52.55 19.60
N PRO A 30 14.56 52.10 18.62
CA PRO A 30 15.13 50.75 18.64
C PRO A 30 16.48 50.74 19.39
N PRO A 31 16.76 49.76 20.27
CA PRO A 31 18.14 49.43 20.60
C PRO A 31 18.68 48.39 19.60
N GLU A 32 19.93 48.61 19.19
CA GLU A 32 20.73 47.72 18.35
C GLU A 32 20.85 46.31 18.94
N PHE A 33 20.16 45.34 18.34
CA PHE A 33 20.54 43.93 18.46
C PHE A 33 20.32 43.22 17.12
N SER A 34 21.12 43.62 16.14
CA SER A 34 21.24 42.97 14.84
C SER A 34 22.26 41.83 14.92
N ARG A 35 21.77 40.59 15.11
CA ARG A 35 22.34 39.33 14.57
C ARG A 35 21.67 38.08 15.17
N PHE A 36 20.44 37.80 14.77
CA PHE A 36 19.93 36.42 14.68
C PHE A 36 18.91 36.39 13.53
N PRO A 37 19.04 35.51 12.52
CA PRO A 37 18.02 35.41 11.49
C PRO A 37 16.74 34.88 12.13
N LYS A 38 15.69 35.71 12.17
CA LYS A 38 14.33 35.28 12.52
C LYS A 38 13.95 34.14 11.57
N MET A 39 13.73 32.95 12.13
CA MET A 39 13.15 31.83 11.42
C MET A 39 11.77 32.28 10.94
N LYS A 40 11.62 32.43 9.63
CA LYS A 40 10.37 32.84 9.00
C LYS A 40 9.40 31.66 9.17
N GLU A 41 8.48 31.74 10.12
CA GLU A 41 7.29 30.89 10.10
C GLU A 41 6.53 31.24 8.81
N ILE A 42 6.72 30.41 7.79
CA ILE A 42 5.96 30.50 6.55
C ILE A 42 4.59 29.92 6.88
N LEU A 43 3.67 30.77 7.38
CA LEU A 43 2.27 30.41 7.38
C LEU A 43 1.86 30.12 5.92
N PRO A 44 1.24 28.96 5.64
CA PRO A 44 0.81 28.64 4.28
C PRO A 44 -0.25 29.66 3.82
N THR A 45 -0.16 30.12 2.58
CA THR A 45 -1.15 31.02 1.98
C THR A 45 -2.52 30.34 1.91
N THR A 46 -3.61 31.10 2.01
CA THR A 46 -5.00 30.59 1.98
C THR A 46 -5.29 29.68 0.78
N GLU A 47 -4.68 29.97 -0.37
CA GLU A 47 -4.77 29.18 -1.61
C GLU A 47 -4.02 27.82 -1.52
N ARG A 48 -2.91 27.77 -0.78
CA ARG A 48 -2.20 26.52 -0.51
C ARG A 48 -3.01 25.64 0.45
N ILE A 49 -3.69 26.23 1.44
CA ILE A 49 -4.57 25.51 2.38
C ILE A 49 -5.80 24.94 1.65
N SER A 50 -6.44 25.70 0.73
CA SER A 50 -7.59 25.20 -0.03
C SER A 50 -7.23 24.02 -0.95
N ASN A 51 -6.07 24.08 -1.60
CA ASN A 51 -5.59 22.99 -2.46
C ASN A 51 -5.28 21.73 -1.64
N MET A 52 -4.89 21.89 -0.39
CA MET A 52 -4.44 20.81 0.49
C MET A 52 -5.58 20.00 1.11
N THR A 53 -6.63 20.68 1.59
CA THR A 53 -7.87 20.02 2.02
C THR A 53 -8.57 19.34 0.85
N MET A 54 -8.43 19.91 -0.36
CA MET A 54 -8.95 19.31 -1.58
C MET A 54 -8.28 17.96 -1.90
N TRP A 55 -6.97 17.81 -1.69
CA TRP A 55 -6.27 16.55 -1.96
C TRP A 55 -6.69 15.39 -1.06
N LEU A 56 -6.91 15.63 0.23
CA LEU A 56 -7.44 14.60 1.14
C LEU A 56 -8.84 14.16 0.71
N GLU A 57 -9.68 15.11 0.30
CA GLU A 57 -11.03 14.81 -0.21
C GLU A 57 -10.98 14.01 -1.52
N VAL A 58 -10.11 14.41 -2.44
CA VAL A 58 -9.89 13.69 -3.72
C VAL A 58 -9.39 12.26 -3.46
N THR A 59 -8.44 12.09 -2.55
CA THR A 59 -7.91 10.76 -2.19
C THR A 59 -9.00 9.89 -1.58
N ARG A 60 -9.85 10.47 -0.71
CA ARG A 60 -11.01 9.78 -0.13
C ARG A 60 -12.00 9.31 -1.19
N ILE A 61 -12.37 10.19 -2.13
CA ILE A 61 -13.28 9.85 -3.23
C ILE A 61 -12.65 8.76 -4.10
N PHE A 62 -11.36 8.90 -4.40
CA PHE A 62 -10.62 7.91 -5.18
C PHE A 62 -10.61 6.54 -4.51
N ASP A 63 -10.29 6.46 -3.22
CA ASP A 63 -10.28 5.22 -2.44
C ASP A 63 -11.67 4.58 -2.36
N PHE A 64 -12.73 5.38 -2.29
CA PHE A 64 -14.09 4.85 -2.36
C PHE A 64 -14.41 4.26 -3.73
N ILE A 65 -14.03 4.94 -4.82
CA ILE A 65 -14.21 4.43 -6.20
C ILE A 65 -13.42 3.14 -6.40
N THR A 66 -12.14 3.09 -5.99
CA THR A 66 -11.31 1.89 -6.12
C THR A 66 -11.85 0.75 -5.28
N PHE A 67 -12.39 1.01 -4.08
CA PHE A 67 -13.07 0.01 -3.27
C PHE A 67 -14.29 -0.60 -3.96
N VAL A 68 -15.19 0.23 -4.49
CA VAL A 68 -16.40 -0.23 -5.20
C VAL A 68 -16.01 -1.05 -6.44
N LEU A 69 -15.07 -0.55 -7.24
CA LEU A 69 -14.58 -1.26 -8.42
C LEU A 69 -13.88 -2.56 -8.06
N SER A 70 -13.03 -2.56 -7.03
CA SER A 70 -12.33 -3.76 -6.58
C SER A 70 -13.31 -4.82 -6.09
N THR A 71 -14.32 -4.42 -5.32
CA THR A 71 -15.37 -5.32 -4.83
C THR A 71 -16.14 -5.94 -5.99
N PHE A 72 -16.55 -5.12 -6.96
CA PHE A 72 -17.26 -5.60 -8.15
C PHE A 72 -16.40 -6.56 -8.99
N ILE A 73 -15.18 -6.17 -9.36
CA ILE A 73 -14.32 -6.96 -10.26
C ILE A 73 -13.85 -8.26 -9.59
N ASN A 74 -13.45 -8.23 -8.32
CA ASN A 74 -13.11 -9.46 -7.59
C ASN A 74 -14.34 -10.36 -7.39
N GLY A 75 -15.53 -9.78 -7.16
CA GLY A 75 -16.78 -10.55 -7.09
C GLY A 75 -17.11 -11.25 -8.40
N VAL A 76 -16.97 -10.55 -9.53
CA VAL A 76 -17.12 -11.12 -10.87
C VAL A 76 -16.08 -12.20 -11.13
N LEU A 77 -14.81 -11.96 -10.79
CA LEU A 77 -13.74 -12.97 -10.95
C LEU A 77 -14.04 -14.22 -10.12
N LEU A 78 -14.46 -14.10 -8.86
CA LEU A 78 -14.85 -15.22 -8.02
C LEU A 78 -16.03 -16.01 -8.63
N ASN A 79 -17.03 -15.32 -9.17
CA ASN A 79 -18.15 -15.96 -9.87
C ASN A 79 -17.67 -16.72 -11.12
N LEU A 80 -16.79 -16.13 -11.94
CA LEU A 80 -16.22 -16.76 -13.13
C LEU A 80 -15.33 -17.96 -12.77
N ILE A 81 -14.56 -17.87 -11.70
CA ILE A 81 -13.77 -19.00 -11.19
C ILE A 81 -14.71 -20.17 -10.79
N LYS A 82 -15.85 -19.87 -10.17
CA LYS A 82 -16.81 -20.91 -9.78
C LYS A 82 -17.56 -21.53 -10.96
N THR A 83 -17.90 -20.74 -11.97
CA THR A 83 -18.83 -21.15 -13.04
C THR A 83 -18.16 -21.53 -14.35
N ALA A 84 -17.00 -20.96 -14.65
CA ALA A 84 -16.34 -21.09 -15.95
C ALA A 84 -14.96 -21.75 -15.89
N SER A 85 -14.36 -21.98 -14.70
CA SER A 85 -13.03 -22.60 -14.61
C SER A 85 -13.02 -24.02 -15.20
N PRO A 86 -12.12 -24.30 -16.15
CA PRO A 86 -11.95 -25.65 -16.70
C PRO A 86 -11.47 -26.65 -15.64
N LYS A 87 -11.91 -27.92 -15.73
CA LYS A 87 -11.45 -29.01 -14.83
C LYS A 87 -9.93 -29.16 -14.78
N HIS A 88 -9.24 -28.86 -15.88
CA HIS A 88 -7.77 -28.97 -15.96
C HIS A 88 -7.01 -27.89 -15.16
N PHE A 89 -7.69 -26.82 -14.71
CA PHE A 89 -7.07 -25.85 -13.79
C PHE A 89 -6.81 -26.48 -12.42
N GLY A 90 -7.58 -27.50 -12.04
CA GLY A 90 -7.39 -28.22 -10.79
C GLY A 90 -7.30 -27.27 -9.60
N ASN A 91 -6.21 -27.37 -8.83
CA ASN A 91 -6.06 -26.61 -7.60
C ASN A 91 -5.60 -25.16 -7.78
N TYR A 92 -5.30 -24.75 -9.01
CA TYR A 92 -5.05 -23.35 -9.34
C TYR A 92 -6.23 -22.44 -8.97
N VAL A 93 -7.44 -22.97 -9.12
CA VAL A 93 -8.70 -22.29 -8.80
C VAL A 93 -8.69 -21.83 -7.34
N TYR A 94 -8.23 -22.67 -6.41
CA TYR A 94 -8.15 -22.29 -4.99
C TYR A 94 -7.13 -21.17 -4.73
N LEU A 95 -6.00 -21.17 -5.43
CA LEU A 95 -5.01 -20.10 -5.33
C LEU A 95 -5.55 -18.77 -5.86
N MET A 96 -6.23 -18.79 -7.01
CA MET A 96 -6.87 -17.60 -7.58
C MET A 96 -7.98 -17.07 -6.65
N MET A 97 -8.84 -17.95 -6.12
CA MET A 97 -9.88 -17.55 -5.15
C MET A 97 -9.26 -16.93 -3.89
N SER A 98 -8.22 -17.54 -3.33
CA SER A 98 -7.55 -17.04 -2.12
C SER A 98 -6.92 -15.67 -2.36
N PHE A 99 -6.34 -15.45 -3.54
CA PHE A 99 -5.81 -14.15 -3.94
C PHE A 99 -6.91 -13.08 -4.06
N SER A 100 -8.03 -13.40 -4.72
CA SER A 100 -9.19 -12.49 -4.80
C SER A 100 -9.78 -12.18 -3.42
N VAL A 101 -9.84 -13.16 -2.51
CA VAL A 101 -10.29 -12.94 -1.13
C VAL A 101 -9.33 -12.01 -0.38
N ASN A 102 -8.02 -12.22 -0.48
CA ASN A 102 -7.04 -11.31 0.12
C ASN A 102 -7.14 -9.90 -0.46
N SER A 103 -7.36 -9.78 -1.77
CA SER A 103 -7.56 -8.50 -2.46
C SER A 103 -8.81 -7.75 -1.95
N LEU A 104 -9.91 -8.46 -1.71
CA LEU A 104 -11.12 -7.89 -1.09
C LEU A 104 -10.88 -7.43 0.35
N ILE A 105 -10.19 -8.24 1.16
CA ILE A 105 -9.84 -7.88 2.54
C ILE A 105 -8.98 -6.60 2.53
N PHE A 106 -7.97 -6.55 1.66
CA PHE A 106 -7.12 -5.38 1.48
C PHE A 106 -7.95 -4.15 1.08
N ALA A 107 -8.83 -4.27 0.09
CA ALA A 107 -9.66 -3.16 -0.38
C ALA A 107 -10.60 -2.63 0.72
N VAL A 108 -11.22 -3.50 1.51
CA VAL A 108 -12.06 -3.11 2.66
C VAL A 108 -11.24 -2.32 3.68
N ILE A 109 -10.07 -2.85 4.09
CA ILE A 109 -9.22 -2.20 5.08
C ILE A 109 -8.69 -0.87 4.55
N HIS A 110 -8.27 -0.81 3.28
CA HIS A 110 -7.77 0.41 2.66
C HIS A 110 -8.87 1.48 2.58
N ALA A 111 -10.10 1.11 2.21
CA ALA A 111 -11.22 2.05 2.16
C ALA A 111 -11.58 2.61 3.54
N PHE A 112 -11.47 1.76 4.57
CA PHE A 112 -11.78 2.11 5.95
C PHE A 112 -10.69 2.98 6.59
N LEU A 113 -9.41 2.69 6.33
CA LEU A 113 -8.29 3.39 6.93
C LEU A 113 -7.78 4.57 6.11
N GLN A 114 -7.97 4.60 4.79
CA GLN A 114 -7.41 5.62 3.89
C GLN A 114 -5.92 5.92 4.18
N PRO A 115 -5.05 4.88 4.21
CA PRO A 115 -3.68 5.04 4.67
C PRO A 115 -2.82 5.79 3.64
N ILE A 116 -2.18 6.87 4.09
CA ILE A 116 -1.23 7.62 3.27
C ILE A 116 0.19 7.24 3.67
N ILE A 117 0.95 6.69 2.72
CA ILE A 117 2.35 6.30 2.89
C ILE A 117 3.23 7.45 2.44
N SER A 118 4.12 7.94 3.29
CA SER A 118 5.03 9.03 2.93
C SER A 118 6.34 8.97 3.72
N THR A 119 7.29 9.83 3.34
CA THR A 119 8.61 9.91 3.97
C THR A 119 8.95 11.36 4.27
N GLU A 120 9.47 11.59 5.48
CA GLU A 120 9.96 12.89 5.94
C GLU A 120 11.31 12.67 6.63
N LYS A 121 12.35 13.32 6.11
CA LYS A 121 13.74 13.12 6.55
C LYS A 121 14.13 11.62 6.53
N TYR A 122 14.43 11.04 7.69
CA TYR A 122 14.81 9.64 7.90
C TYR A 122 13.64 8.77 8.41
N VAL A 123 12.40 9.24 8.29
CA VAL A 123 11.20 8.55 8.75
C VAL A 123 10.33 8.14 7.56
N LEU A 124 10.03 6.84 7.46
CA LEU A 124 8.94 6.31 6.64
C LEU A 124 7.73 6.15 7.54
N PHE A 125 6.59 6.75 7.19
CA PHE A 125 5.38 6.66 8.01
C PHE A 125 4.17 6.35 7.15
N VAL A 126 3.20 5.67 7.77
CA VAL A 126 1.87 5.43 7.24
C VAL A 126 0.90 6.03 8.22
N PHE A 127 0.15 7.04 7.78
CA PHE A 127 -0.81 7.72 8.64
C PHE A 127 -2.22 7.65 8.08
N THR A 128 -3.18 7.82 8.98
CA THR A 128 -4.59 8.02 8.67
C THR A 128 -5.14 9.14 9.55
N SER A 129 -6.02 9.95 8.98
CA SER A 129 -6.79 10.97 9.69
C SER A 129 -8.23 10.52 9.96
N THR A 130 -8.61 9.30 9.55
CA THR A 130 -9.98 8.81 9.67
C THR A 130 -10.11 7.80 10.80
N ASN A 131 -11.06 8.05 11.70
CA ASN A 131 -11.45 7.12 12.75
C ASN A 131 -12.98 7.02 12.84
N TYR A 132 -13.60 6.36 11.85
CA TYR A 132 -15.06 6.26 11.75
C TYR A 132 -15.74 5.57 12.94
N LEU A 133 -14.99 4.72 13.66
CA LEU A 133 -15.51 3.95 14.79
C LEU A 133 -15.16 4.58 16.16
N GLU A 134 -14.49 5.74 16.17
CA GLU A 134 -14.00 6.42 17.38
C GLU A 134 -13.23 5.49 18.34
N VAL A 135 -12.50 4.54 17.74
CA VAL A 135 -11.78 3.49 18.48
C VAL A 135 -10.48 4.03 19.07
N PRO A 136 -9.96 3.44 20.16
CA PRO A 136 -8.71 3.86 20.77
C PRO A 136 -7.51 3.77 19.80
N ARG A 137 -6.49 4.61 20.01
CA ARG A 137 -5.23 4.63 19.23
C ARG A 137 -4.59 3.24 19.05
N GLY A 138 -4.58 2.44 20.13
CA GLY A 138 -4.05 1.07 20.09
C GLY A 138 -4.79 0.17 19.10
N PHE A 139 -6.11 0.34 18.93
CA PHE A 139 -6.90 -0.41 17.96
C PHE A 139 -6.66 0.07 16.52
N MET A 140 -6.52 1.39 16.31
CA MET A 140 -6.10 1.92 15.01
C MET A 140 -4.74 1.36 14.57
N ARG A 141 -3.81 1.21 15.52
CA ARG A 141 -2.54 0.53 15.27
C ARG A 141 -2.73 -0.93 14.85
N VAL A 142 -3.62 -1.68 15.51
CA VAL A 142 -3.97 -3.05 15.08
C VAL A 142 -4.49 -3.05 13.65
N LEU A 143 -5.40 -2.13 13.28
CA LEU A 143 -5.92 -2.05 11.91
C LEU A 143 -4.82 -1.74 10.88
N LEU A 144 -3.90 -0.82 11.19
CA LEU A 144 -2.72 -0.54 10.35
C LEU A 144 -1.77 -1.75 10.24
N SER A 145 -1.64 -2.56 11.30
CA SER A 145 -0.90 -3.82 11.25
C SER A 145 -1.59 -4.87 10.37
N VAL A 146 -2.93 -4.99 10.44
CA VAL A 146 -3.70 -5.91 9.59
C VAL A 146 -3.61 -5.47 8.11
N TYR A 147 -3.65 -4.16 7.85
CA TYR A 147 -3.37 -3.60 6.52
C TYR A 147 -2.02 -4.07 5.97
N GLY A 148 -0.96 -3.93 6.78
CA GLY A 148 0.37 -4.44 6.42
C GLY A 148 0.40 -5.96 6.22
N THR A 149 -0.25 -6.73 7.09
CA THR A 149 -0.36 -8.18 6.95
C THR A 149 -0.95 -8.59 5.60
N SER A 150 -2.09 -8.01 5.21
CA SER A 150 -2.73 -8.33 3.94
C SER A 150 -1.86 -7.96 2.73
N TYR A 151 -1.11 -6.85 2.83
CA TYR A 151 -0.13 -6.46 1.82
C TYR A 151 1.00 -7.49 1.67
N SER A 152 1.61 -7.90 2.78
CA SER A 152 2.67 -8.94 2.77
C SER A 152 2.15 -10.29 2.25
N GLN A 153 0.93 -10.67 2.62
CA GLN A 153 0.27 -11.87 2.09
C GLN A 153 0.10 -11.81 0.57
N ALA A 154 -0.27 -10.64 0.03
CA ALA A 154 -0.41 -10.45 -1.42
C ALA A 154 0.92 -10.73 -2.14
N LEU A 155 2.04 -10.19 -1.65
CA LEU A 155 3.37 -10.41 -2.23
C LEU A 155 3.73 -11.90 -2.32
N VAL A 156 3.53 -12.63 -1.23
CA VAL A 156 3.83 -14.06 -1.18
C VAL A 156 2.87 -14.86 -2.05
N LEU A 157 1.57 -14.53 -2.05
CA LEU A 157 0.59 -15.18 -2.93
C LEU A 157 0.91 -15.00 -4.41
N ILE A 158 1.39 -13.82 -4.82
CA ILE A 158 1.84 -13.58 -6.20
C ILE A 158 2.99 -14.54 -6.54
N ALA A 159 4.02 -14.63 -5.68
CA ALA A 159 5.13 -15.55 -5.90
C ALA A 159 4.67 -17.01 -6.01
N VAL A 160 3.76 -17.46 -5.12
CA VAL A 160 3.19 -18.81 -5.14
C VAL A 160 2.40 -19.08 -6.43
N GLN A 161 1.63 -18.11 -6.91
CA GLN A 161 0.94 -18.24 -8.21
C GLN A 161 1.93 -18.40 -9.37
N PHE A 162 3.04 -17.68 -9.36
CA PHE A 162 4.10 -17.83 -10.38
C PHE A 162 4.78 -19.20 -10.30
N ILE A 163 5.04 -19.73 -9.10
CA ILE A 163 5.54 -21.10 -8.92
C ILE A 163 4.55 -22.12 -9.52
N TYR A 164 3.26 -21.98 -9.24
CA TYR A 164 2.23 -22.88 -9.78
C TYR A 164 2.26 -22.88 -11.32
N ARG A 165 2.29 -21.70 -11.93
CA ARG A 165 2.33 -21.53 -13.39
C ARG A 165 3.59 -22.10 -14.01
N CYS A 166 4.73 -21.93 -13.34
CA CYS A 166 6.00 -22.53 -13.75
C CYS A 166 5.91 -24.07 -13.78
N PHE A 167 5.33 -24.67 -12.74
CA PHE A 167 5.15 -26.12 -12.67
C PHE A 167 4.11 -26.64 -13.65
N SER A 168 3.03 -25.90 -13.92
CA SER A 168 1.99 -26.33 -14.86
C SER A 168 2.51 -26.43 -16.30
N ILE A 169 3.38 -25.50 -16.71
CA ILE A 169 3.99 -25.45 -18.05
C ILE A 169 5.15 -26.45 -18.15
N SER A 170 6.06 -26.43 -17.18
CA SER A 170 7.36 -27.07 -17.36
C SER A 170 7.48 -28.44 -16.71
N ARG A 171 6.77 -28.69 -15.60
CA ARG A 171 6.94 -29.91 -14.80
C ARG A 171 5.64 -30.33 -14.08
N ARG A 172 4.64 -30.80 -14.83
CA ARG A 172 3.32 -31.20 -14.29
C ARG A 172 3.36 -32.17 -13.10
N LYS A 173 4.41 -32.99 -12.96
CA LYS A 173 4.62 -33.89 -11.81
C LYS A 173 4.66 -33.14 -10.46
N PHE A 174 5.17 -31.92 -10.43
CA PHE A 174 5.29 -31.11 -9.20
C PHE A 174 3.96 -30.45 -8.79
N LEU A 175 2.90 -30.54 -9.61
CA LEU A 175 1.57 -30.06 -9.22
C LEU A 175 0.99 -30.84 -8.03
N ILE A 176 1.59 -31.97 -7.64
CA ILE A 176 1.26 -32.70 -6.40
C ILE A 176 1.46 -31.83 -5.15
N TYR A 177 2.42 -30.89 -5.16
CA TYR A 177 2.67 -29.94 -4.07
C TYR A 177 1.60 -28.84 -3.96
N PHE A 178 0.64 -28.83 -4.86
CA PHE A 178 -0.52 -27.95 -4.78
C PHE A 178 -1.79 -28.75 -4.48
N LYS A 179 -1.68 -29.98 -3.97
CA LYS A 179 -2.81 -30.85 -3.61
C LYS A 179 -2.84 -31.21 -2.13
N GLY A 180 -4.05 -31.30 -1.58
CA GLY A 180 -4.33 -31.75 -0.21
C GLY A 180 -3.49 -30.99 0.83
N ARG A 181 -2.75 -31.73 1.65
CA ARG A 181 -1.89 -31.17 2.72
C ARG A 181 -0.84 -30.15 2.22
N TRP A 182 -0.35 -30.29 1.00
CA TRP A 182 0.65 -29.38 0.46
C TRP A 182 0.07 -28.03 0.05
N LEU A 183 -1.20 -27.99 -0.34
CA LEU A 183 -1.89 -26.71 -0.57
C LEU A 183 -2.03 -25.93 0.75
N PHE A 184 -2.36 -26.62 1.84
CA PHE A 184 -2.40 -26.01 3.17
C PHE A 184 -1.03 -25.46 3.60
N PHE A 185 0.06 -26.17 3.27
CA PHE A 185 1.41 -25.66 3.53
C PHE A 185 1.66 -24.29 2.87
N TRP A 186 1.23 -24.09 1.62
CA TRP A 186 1.35 -22.77 0.96
C TRP A 186 0.53 -21.68 1.66
N TYR A 187 -0.69 -21.98 2.11
CA TYR A 187 -1.49 -21.01 2.87
C TYR A 187 -0.89 -20.70 4.23
N ALA A 188 -0.35 -21.71 4.92
CA ALA A 188 0.38 -21.51 6.16
C ALA A 188 1.62 -20.63 5.94
N LEU A 189 2.38 -20.86 4.86
CA LEU A 189 3.53 -20.04 4.50
C LEU A 189 3.15 -18.57 4.26
N VAL A 190 2.09 -18.33 3.50
CA VAL A 190 1.53 -16.98 3.27
C VAL A 190 1.11 -16.35 4.59
N GLY A 191 0.42 -17.10 5.45
CA GLY A 191 0.01 -16.65 6.78
C GLY A 191 1.19 -16.24 7.65
N VAL A 192 2.25 -17.05 7.71
CA VAL A 192 3.45 -16.80 8.53
C VAL A 192 4.15 -15.51 8.09
N PHE A 193 4.41 -15.30 6.80
CA PHE A 193 5.05 -14.08 6.32
C PHE A 193 4.17 -12.83 6.48
N GLY A 194 2.85 -12.99 6.33
CA GLY A 194 1.88 -11.92 6.58
C GLY A 194 1.85 -11.49 8.05
N ILE A 195 1.72 -12.47 8.95
CA ILE A 195 1.68 -12.23 10.40
C ILE A 195 3.03 -11.66 10.86
N ASN A 196 4.16 -12.21 10.41
CA ASN A 196 5.48 -11.68 10.72
C ASN A 196 5.59 -10.17 10.42
N TRP A 197 5.16 -9.73 9.24
CA TRP A 197 5.19 -8.31 8.89
C TRP A 197 4.22 -7.47 9.73
N GLY A 198 2.99 -7.96 9.96
CA GLY A 198 2.02 -7.29 10.83
C GLY A 198 2.52 -7.13 12.27
N LEU A 199 3.18 -8.14 12.82
CA LEU A 199 3.80 -8.10 14.15
C LEU A 199 4.95 -7.09 14.20
N CYS A 200 5.78 -7.00 13.14
CA CYS A 200 6.80 -5.96 13.06
C CYS A 200 6.18 -4.56 13.08
N ILE A 201 5.11 -4.32 12.31
CA ILE A 201 4.40 -3.03 12.35
C ILE A 201 3.83 -2.76 13.75
N PHE A 202 3.21 -3.76 14.38
CA PHE A 202 2.55 -3.57 15.68
C PHE A 202 3.55 -3.27 16.81
N PHE A 203 4.67 -4.00 16.86
CA PHE A 203 5.62 -3.92 17.96
C PHE A 203 6.79 -2.96 17.72
N ILE A 204 7.23 -2.76 16.48
CA ILE A 204 8.42 -1.97 16.16
C ILE A 204 8.04 -0.57 15.68
N ALA A 205 7.04 -0.44 14.80
CA ALA A 205 6.67 0.83 14.16
C ALA A 205 5.73 1.71 15.03
N GLN A 206 5.98 1.77 16.33
CA GLN A 206 5.13 2.48 17.29
C GLN A 206 5.27 4.01 17.19
N GLU A 207 4.24 4.73 17.64
CA GLU A 207 4.27 6.18 17.83
C GLU A 207 5.40 6.55 18.81
N ASN A 208 6.16 7.60 18.49
CA ASN A 208 7.28 8.07 19.29
C ASN A 208 7.27 9.60 19.36
N PRO A 209 7.44 10.23 20.55
CA PRO A 209 7.52 11.68 20.68
C PRO A 209 8.54 12.36 19.74
N GLN A 210 9.68 11.73 19.46
CA GLN A 210 10.67 12.26 18.52
C GLN A 210 10.11 12.32 17.08
N VAL A 211 9.33 11.31 16.69
CA VAL A 211 8.68 11.26 15.38
C VAL A 211 7.53 12.26 15.31
N ASP A 212 6.79 12.47 16.41
CA ASP A 212 5.75 13.49 16.49
C ASP A 212 6.31 14.89 16.20
N GLU A 213 7.49 15.23 16.74
CA GLU A 213 8.14 16.53 16.48
C GLU A 213 8.55 16.69 15.01
N ILE A 214 9.01 15.62 14.37
CA ILE A 214 9.38 15.63 12.95
C ILE A 214 8.14 15.80 12.07
N LEU A 215 7.06 15.09 12.38
CA LEU A 215 5.87 15.04 11.55
C LEU A 215 4.90 16.20 11.84
N ARG A 216 4.91 16.82 13.02
CA ARG A 216 4.01 17.95 13.38
C ARG A 216 4.00 19.09 12.37
N PRO A 217 5.15 19.66 11.94
CA PRO A 217 5.14 20.73 10.94
C PRO A 217 4.59 20.24 9.60
N LEU A 218 4.86 18.98 9.23
CA LEU A 218 4.33 18.37 8.01
C LEU A 218 2.80 18.23 8.09
N MET A 219 2.26 17.68 9.18
CA MET A 219 0.81 17.50 9.34
C MET A 219 0.05 18.82 9.35
N ALA A 220 0.57 19.83 10.06
CA ALA A 220 -0.05 21.15 10.08
C ALA A 220 0.04 21.85 8.72
N SER A 221 1.22 21.86 8.09
CA SER A 221 1.46 22.62 6.85
C SER A 221 1.00 21.94 5.57
N SER A 222 0.92 20.61 5.56
CA SER A 222 0.64 19.75 4.40
C SER A 222 -0.71 19.02 4.48
N PHE A 223 -1.36 19.00 5.65
CA PHE A 223 -2.71 18.43 5.78
C PHE A 223 -3.68 19.29 6.61
N GLY A 224 -3.20 20.33 7.31
CA GLY A 224 -4.03 21.13 8.21
C GLY A 224 -4.49 20.33 9.42
N LEU A 225 -3.76 19.28 9.78
CA LEU A 225 -4.11 18.34 10.83
C LEU A 225 -3.24 18.53 12.07
N ASN A 226 -3.85 18.36 13.24
CA ASN A 226 -3.15 18.27 14.52
C ASN A 226 -2.72 16.82 14.78
N MET A 227 -1.62 16.65 15.51
CA MET A 227 -1.13 15.32 15.90
C MET A 227 -2.05 14.54 16.84
N SER A 228 -2.99 15.22 17.50
CA SER A 228 -4.04 14.57 18.30
C SER A 228 -4.98 13.73 17.44
N ASP A 229 -5.20 14.14 16.19
CA ASP A 229 -6.25 13.63 15.31
C ASP A 229 -5.68 12.68 14.24
N VAL A 230 -4.37 12.47 14.26
CA VAL A 230 -3.64 11.60 13.34
C VAL A 230 -3.25 10.31 14.06
N PHE A 231 -3.53 9.18 13.41
CA PHE A 231 -3.07 7.86 13.82
C PHE A 231 -2.02 7.41 12.83
N TYR A 232 -0.85 6.99 13.31
CA TYR A 232 0.23 6.59 12.40
C TYR A 232 1.07 5.44 12.95
N VAL A 233 1.72 4.74 12.02
CA VAL A 233 2.86 3.86 12.31
C VAL A 233 4.08 4.40 11.58
N ALA A 234 5.23 4.39 12.24
CA ALA A 234 6.43 5.01 11.69
C ALA A 234 7.68 4.15 11.89
N ALA A 235 8.50 4.12 10.85
CA ALA A 235 9.82 3.54 10.80
C ALA A 235 10.84 4.68 10.77
N SER A 236 11.35 5.07 11.94
CA SER A 236 12.45 6.05 12.05
C SER A 236 13.78 5.33 11.93
N TYR A 237 14.54 5.59 10.86
CA TYR A 237 15.80 4.90 10.55
C TYR A 237 16.92 5.37 11.49
N GLU A 238 16.87 6.65 11.88
CA GLU A 238 17.73 7.26 12.89
C GLU A 238 16.93 7.55 14.16
N VAL A 239 17.60 7.48 15.30
CA VAL A 239 17.10 7.96 16.60
C VAL A 239 18.18 8.80 17.27
N GLU A 240 17.77 9.78 18.07
CA GLU A 240 18.71 10.55 18.89
C GLU A 240 18.95 9.83 20.21
N ASP A 241 20.22 9.56 20.51
CA ASP A 241 20.67 8.99 21.79
C ASP A 241 20.59 10.03 22.93
N GLU A 242 20.81 9.61 24.19
CA GLU A 242 20.81 10.49 25.37
C GLU A 242 21.76 11.69 25.22
N PHE A 243 22.83 11.52 24.43
CA PHE A 243 23.81 12.56 24.10
C PHE A 243 23.46 13.39 22.85
N LYS A 244 22.24 13.26 22.31
CA LYS A 244 21.78 13.87 21.04
C LYS A 244 22.60 13.49 19.81
N ASN A 245 23.31 12.37 19.88
CA ASN A 245 23.98 11.80 18.72
C ASN A 245 22.97 11.01 17.89
N LYS A 246 23.01 11.20 16.58
CA LYS A 246 22.20 10.41 15.65
C LYS A 246 22.78 9.01 15.53
N VAL A 247 22.01 8.01 15.94
CA VAL A 247 22.37 6.59 15.85
C VAL A 247 21.31 5.83 15.07
N LEU A 248 21.71 4.70 14.48
CA LEU A 248 20.78 3.85 13.73
C LEU A 248 19.81 3.14 14.67
N ASN A 249 18.53 3.17 14.31
CA ASN A 249 17.48 2.45 15.04
C ASN A 249 17.46 0.97 14.64
N TRP A 250 18.30 0.17 15.29
CA TRP A 250 18.46 -1.26 14.97
C TRP A 250 17.16 -2.07 14.87
N PRO A 251 16.16 -1.92 15.78
CA PRO A 251 14.86 -2.57 15.60
C PRO A 251 14.16 -2.21 14.29
N VAL A 252 14.16 -0.94 13.89
CA VAL A 252 13.56 -0.48 12.63
C VAL A 252 14.38 -0.98 11.43
N ILE A 253 15.71 -0.95 11.51
CA ILE A 253 16.58 -1.52 10.47
C ILE A 253 16.30 -3.01 10.29
N PHE A 254 16.14 -3.78 11.37
CA PHE A 254 15.72 -5.18 11.31
C PHE A 254 14.37 -5.33 10.60
N MET A 255 13.38 -4.51 10.97
CA MET A 255 12.05 -4.51 10.33
C MET A 255 12.14 -4.26 8.81
N ILE A 256 12.93 -3.28 8.39
CA ILE A 256 13.10 -2.93 6.96
C ILE A 256 13.82 -4.06 6.22
N ILE A 257 14.92 -4.58 6.77
CA ILE A 257 15.67 -5.70 6.16
C ILE A 257 14.78 -6.95 6.07
N ASN A 258 13.97 -7.23 7.10
CA ASN A 258 13.04 -8.34 7.11
C ASN A 258 12.04 -8.23 5.95
N PHE A 259 11.40 -7.08 5.79
CA PHE A 259 10.45 -6.85 4.72
C PHE A 259 11.09 -6.80 3.33
N ALA A 260 12.24 -6.15 3.21
CA ALA A 260 13.03 -6.13 1.97
C ALA A 260 13.46 -7.55 1.56
N SER A 261 13.73 -8.44 2.53
CA SER A 261 14.04 -9.85 2.25
C SER A 261 12.82 -10.62 1.75
N ILE A 262 11.63 -10.40 2.33
CA ILE A 262 10.37 -11.00 1.87
C ILE A 262 10.07 -10.54 0.43
N MET A 263 10.14 -9.24 0.19
CA MET A 263 9.94 -8.67 -1.14
C MET A 263 10.99 -9.16 -2.14
N GLY A 264 12.27 -9.12 -1.78
CA GLY A 264 13.38 -9.53 -2.63
C GLY A 264 13.30 -11.01 -3.02
N LEU A 265 13.00 -11.89 -2.06
CA LEU A 265 12.79 -13.30 -2.32
C LEU A 265 11.58 -13.55 -3.22
N SER A 266 10.45 -12.87 -2.94
CA SER A 266 9.22 -13.00 -3.74
C SER A 266 9.47 -12.55 -5.19
N PHE A 267 10.14 -11.41 -5.36
CA PHE A 267 10.51 -10.88 -6.67
C PHE A 267 11.50 -11.80 -7.41
N ALA A 268 12.53 -12.30 -6.73
CA ALA A 268 13.49 -13.23 -7.31
C ALA A 268 12.80 -14.52 -7.80
N ILE A 269 11.86 -15.08 -7.03
CA ILE A 269 11.07 -16.25 -7.44
C ILE A 269 10.26 -15.94 -8.70
N ILE A 270 9.60 -14.78 -8.76
CA ILE A 270 8.80 -14.36 -9.92
C ILE A 270 9.71 -14.28 -11.16
N VAL A 271 10.85 -13.59 -11.07
CA VAL A 271 11.81 -13.44 -12.17
C VAL A 271 12.39 -14.78 -12.61
N LEU A 272 12.80 -15.64 -11.68
CA LEU A 272 13.33 -16.97 -11.99
C LEU A 272 12.28 -17.85 -12.68
N CYS A 273 11.04 -17.87 -12.18
CA CYS A 273 9.93 -18.58 -12.80
C CYS A 273 9.65 -18.04 -14.20
N PHE A 274 9.66 -16.72 -14.36
CA PHE A 274 9.45 -16.06 -15.63
C PHE A 274 10.55 -16.42 -16.65
N CYS A 275 11.82 -16.26 -16.30
CA CYS A 275 12.96 -16.61 -17.15
C CYS A 275 12.93 -18.08 -17.56
N PHE A 276 12.58 -18.96 -16.62
CA PHE A 276 12.48 -20.39 -16.88
C PHE A 276 11.34 -20.73 -17.85
N ILE A 277 10.16 -20.15 -17.65
CA ILE A 277 9.02 -20.31 -18.58
C ILE A 277 9.39 -19.79 -19.97
N HIS A 278 10.00 -18.62 -20.06
CA HIS A 278 10.45 -18.03 -21.32
C HIS A 278 11.44 -18.92 -22.05
N PHE A 279 12.49 -19.38 -21.36
CA PHE A 279 13.50 -20.27 -21.94
C PHE A 279 12.89 -21.60 -22.40
N LYS A 280 11.99 -22.19 -21.61
CA LYS A 280 11.32 -23.43 -21.97
C LYS A 280 10.47 -23.24 -23.22
N MET A 281 9.74 -22.13 -23.31
CA MET A 281 8.89 -21.81 -24.46
C MET A 281 9.66 -21.72 -25.77
N GLN A 282 10.84 -21.08 -25.77
CA GLN A 282 11.68 -20.94 -26.96
C GLN A 282 12.27 -22.26 -27.47
N ARG A 283 12.38 -23.27 -26.60
CA ARG A 283 13.06 -24.54 -26.88
C ARG A 283 12.13 -25.64 -27.39
N VAL A 284 10.80 -25.48 -27.30
CA VAL A 284 9.89 -26.54 -27.75
C VAL A 284 9.35 -26.25 -29.14
N THR A 285 9.75 -27.09 -30.11
CA THR A 285 9.24 -27.08 -31.48
C THR A 285 7.82 -27.64 -31.47
N HIS A 286 6.81 -26.80 -31.69
CA HIS A 286 5.41 -27.21 -31.69
C HIS A 286 4.67 -26.70 -32.93
N SER A 287 3.51 -27.30 -33.23
CA SER A 287 2.66 -26.89 -34.36
C SER A 287 2.24 -25.42 -34.25
N LYS A 288 2.01 -24.74 -35.38
CA LYS A 288 1.64 -23.31 -35.44
C LYS A 288 0.45 -22.93 -34.54
N VAL A 289 -0.50 -23.85 -34.33
CA VAL A 289 -1.67 -23.65 -33.45
C VAL A 289 -1.27 -23.67 -31.98
N TYR A 290 -0.40 -24.60 -31.59
CA TYR A 290 0.09 -24.69 -30.21
C TYR A 290 0.99 -23.51 -29.87
N GLU A 291 1.79 -23.02 -30.82
CA GLU A 291 2.61 -21.82 -30.68
C GLU A 291 1.76 -20.57 -30.40
N ALA A 292 0.65 -20.38 -31.13
CA ALA A 292 -0.25 -19.24 -30.94
C ALA A 292 -0.93 -19.23 -29.55
N VAL A 293 -1.41 -20.39 -29.08
CA VAL A 293 -2.01 -20.52 -27.73
C VAL A 293 -0.96 -20.29 -26.64
N GLN A 294 0.25 -20.82 -26.81
CA GLN A 294 1.35 -20.65 -25.87
C GLN A 294 1.85 -19.19 -25.83
N GLN A 295 1.90 -18.48 -26.97
CA GLN A 295 2.21 -17.05 -27.02
C GLN A 295 1.15 -16.19 -26.32
N GLN A 296 -0.13 -16.56 -26.42
CA GLN A 296 -1.18 -15.87 -25.66
C GLN A 296 -1.02 -16.08 -24.15
N LEU A 297 -0.73 -17.32 -23.71
CA LEU A 297 -0.41 -17.64 -22.32
C LEU A 297 0.88 -16.97 -21.82
N PHE A 298 1.83 -16.70 -22.71
CA PHE A 298 3.04 -15.94 -22.39
C PHE A 298 2.78 -14.44 -22.26
N ARG A 299 2.01 -13.85 -23.18
CA ARG A 299 1.61 -12.44 -23.13
C ARG A 299 0.76 -12.15 -21.88
N ALA A 300 -0.13 -13.07 -21.55
CA ALA A 300 -0.86 -13.15 -20.30
C ALA A 300 0.05 -13.07 -19.06
N LEU A 301 1.08 -13.93 -19.05
CA LEU A 301 2.04 -14.03 -17.96
C LEU A 301 2.90 -12.76 -17.81
N MET A 302 3.28 -12.14 -18.94
CA MET A 302 4.00 -10.86 -18.97
C MET A 302 3.20 -9.73 -18.34
N SER A 303 1.93 -9.58 -18.73
CA SER A 303 1.06 -8.54 -18.19
C SER A 303 0.87 -8.68 -16.68
N GLN A 304 0.73 -9.91 -16.16
CA GLN A 304 0.61 -10.17 -14.72
C GLN A 304 1.93 -10.03 -13.94
N MET A 305 3.08 -9.96 -14.59
CA MET A 305 4.34 -9.61 -13.92
C MET A 305 4.51 -8.09 -13.84
N ILE A 306 4.15 -7.38 -14.91
CA ILE A 306 4.30 -5.92 -14.99
C ILE A 306 3.37 -5.22 -14.00
N ILE A 307 2.13 -5.70 -13.83
CA ILE A 307 1.14 -5.06 -12.95
C ILE A 307 1.63 -4.99 -11.50
N PRO A 308 1.97 -6.09 -10.81
CA PRO A 308 2.51 -6.01 -9.46
C PRO A 308 3.85 -5.25 -9.39
N LEU A 309 4.71 -5.38 -10.41
CA LEU A 309 6.00 -4.69 -10.42
C LEU A 309 5.81 -3.17 -10.33
N VAL A 310 4.94 -2.62 -11.19
CA VAL A 310 4.72 -1.18 -11.29
C VAL A 310 3.85 -0.65 -10.16
N LEU A 311 2.81 -1.39 -9.75
CA LEU A 311 1.82 -0.89 -8.80
C LEU A 311 2.16 -1.16 -7.33
N ILE A 312 3.00 -2.17 -7.05
CA ILE A 312 3.31 -2.63 -5.69
C ILE A 312 4.81 -2.56 -5.41
N TYR A 313 5.64 -3.28 -6.17
CA TYR A 313 7.06 -3.43 -5.83
C TYR A 313 7.85 -2.14 -5.98
N LEU A 314 7.76 -1.50 -7.16
CA LEU A 314 8.49 -0.28 -7.47
C LEU A 314 8.19 0.86 -6.49
N PRO A 315 6.92 1.25 -6.22
CA PRO A 315 6.64 2.36 -5.32
C PRO A 315 7.11 2.08 -3.89
N ILE A 316 6.98 0.85 -3.40
CA ILE A 316 7.48 0.49 -2.05
C ILE A 316 8.99 0.51 -1.96
N ILE A 317 9.71 -0.03 -2.96
CA ILE A 317 11.17 0.04 -3.00
C ILE A 317 11.64 1.50 -2.94
N ILE A 318 10.99 2.39 -3.71
CA ILE A 318 11.30 3.82 -3.69
C ILE A 318 11.12 4.38 -2.28
N VAL A 319 9.94 4.25 -1.66
CA VAL A 319 9.69 4.84 -0.32
C VAL A 319 10.51 4.21 0.80
N MET A 320 11.00 2.98 0.65
CA MET A 320 11.95 2.39 1.61
C MET A 320 13.38 2.94 1.46
N ILE A 321 13.75 3.41 0.28
CA ILE A 321 15.09 3.96 -0.01
C ILE A 321 15.17 5.45 0.32
N LEU A 322 14.09 6.21 0.11
CA LEU A 322 14.07 7.67 0.34
C LEU A 322 14.57 8.10 1.73
N PRO A 323 14.19 7.44 2.86
CA PRO A 323 14.67 7.81 4.19
C PRO A 323 16.18 7.67 4.37
N ILE A 324 16.82 6.74 3.66
CA ILE A 324 18.28 6.52 3.71
C ILE A 324 19.01 7.75 3.17
N PHE A 325 18.46 8.37 2.12
CA PHE A 325 19.02 9.57 1.51
C PHE A 325 18.45 10.87 2.08
N HIS A 326 17.63 10.79 3.14
CA HIS A 326 16.96 11.94 3.74
C HIS A 326 16.07 12.71 2.75
N LEU A 327 15.54 12.03 1.74
CA LEU A 327 14.71 12.63 0.71
C LEU A 327 13.25 12.70 1.15
N LYS A 328 12.66 13.88 1.03
CA LYS A 328 11.24 14.10 1.28
C LYS A 328 10.41 13.53 0.13
N ASN A 329 9.38 12.77 0.46
CA ASN A 329 8.29 12.46 -0.46
C ASN A 329 7.11 13.34 -0.10
N ASP A 330 6.58 14.13 -1.03
CA ASP A 330 5.44 15.00 -0.72
C ASP A 330 4.22 14.14 -0.40
N ALA A 331 3.88 14.07 0.89
CA ALA A 331 2.81 13.25 1.43
C ALA A 331 1.45 13.52 0.75
N CYS A 332 1.18 14.77 0.36
CA CYS A 332 -0.06 15.16 -0.33
C CYS A 332 -0.21 14.53 -1.72
N MET A 333 0.92 14.16 -2.35
CA MET A 333 0.97 13.60 -3.70
C MET A 333 1.58 12.20 -3.65
N SER A 334 1.26 11.41 -2.62
CA SER A 334 1.80 10.06 -2.50
C SER A 334 1.28 9.15 -3.61
N LEU A 335 2.01 9.15 -4.72
CA LEU A 335 1.83 8.23 -5.84
C LEU A 335 1.82 6.78 -5.35
N THR A 336 2.59 6.49 -4.30
CA THR A 336 2.66 5.16 -3.69
C THR A 336 1.30 4.69 -3.16
N SER A 337 0.60 5.53 -2.40
CA SER A 337 -0.75 5.19 -1.92
C SER A 337 -1.75 5.01 -3.06
N ILE A 338 -1.72 5.89 -4.07
CA ILE A 338 -2.62 5.81 -5.24
C ILE A 338 -2.39 4.51 -6.04
N LEU A 339 -1.13 4.16 -6.30
CA LEU A 339 -0.78 2.94 -7.04
C LEU A 339 -1.15 1.66 -6.27
N ILE A 340 -0.99 1.69 -4.96
CA ILE A 340 -1.37 0.57 -4.09
C ILE A 340 -2.90 0.42 -4.02
N SER A 341 -3.65 1.52 -3.95
CA SER A 341 -5.11 1.47 -3.84
C SER A 341 -5.80 1.03 -5.14
N ILE A 342 -5.18 1.28 -6.31
CA ILE A 342 -5.72 0.82 -7.60
C ILE A 342 -5.35 -0.64 -7.93
N TYR A 343 -4.32 -1.20 -7.30
CA TYR A 343 -3.87 -2.57 -7.56
C TYR A 343 -4.97 -3.65 -7.43
N PRO A 344 -5.79 -3.66 -6.35
CA PRO A 344 -6.90 -4.60 -6.18
C PRO A 344 -7.97 -4.56 -7.28
N VAL A 345 -7.98 -3.52 -8.12
CA VAL A 345 -8.87 -3.37 -9.28
C VAL A 345 -8.19 -3.94 -10.54
N LEU A 346 -6.95 -3.52 -10.80
CA LEU A 346 -6.26 -3.81 -12.06
C LEU A 346 -5.81 -5.27 -12.18
N ASP A 347 -5.37 -5.89 -11.09
CA ASP A 347 -4.93 -7.29 -11.12
C ASP A 347 -6.07 -8.28 -11.50
N PRO A 348 -7.21 -8.32 -10.80
CA PRO A 348 -8.30 -9.24 -11.15
C PRO A 348 -8.93 -8.89 -12.51
N PHE A 349 -8.98 -7.60 -12.87
CA PHE A 349 -9.43 -7.19 -14.21
C PHE A 349 -8.51 -7.75 -15.30
N ALA A 350 -7.19 -7.64 -15.11
CA ALA A 350 -6.23 -8.22 -16.02
C ALA A 350 -6.41 -9.74 -16.11
N VAL A 351 -6.59 -10.46 -14.98
CA VAL A 351 -6.87 -11.90 -14.97
C VAL A 351 -8.08 -12.25 -15.85
N ILE A 352 -9.19 -11.52 -15.70
CA ILE A 352 -10.42 -11.73 -16.49
C ILE A 352 -10.13 -11.54 -17.98
N MET A 353 -9.50 -10.43 -18.35
CA MET A 353 -9.27 -10.09 -19.76
C MET A 353 -8.24 -11.01 -20.44
N ILE A 354 -7.28 -11.50 -19.66
CA ILE A 354 -6.19 -12.34 -20.13
C ILE A 354 -6.63 -13.79 -20.35
N ILE A 355 -7.36 -14.37 -19.38
CA ILE A 355 -7.78 -15.77 -19.45
C ILE A 355 -9.01 -15.86 -20.35
N SER A 356 -8.85 -16.45 -21.54
CA SER A 356 -9.89 -16.49 -22.58
C SER A 356 -11.26 -17.00 -22.09
N VAL A 357 -11.27 -18.03 -21.23
CA VAL A 357 -12.49 -18.61 -20.66
C VAL A 357 -13.20 -17.63 -19.73
N TYR A 358 -12.44 -16.86 -18.94
CA TYR A 358 -13.00 -15.82 -18.07
C TYR A 358 -13.44 -14.60 -18.86
N ARG A 359 -12.68 -14.19 -19.88
CA ARG A 359 -13.07 -13.11 -20.79
C ARG A 359 -14.38 -13.42 -21.51
N GLN A 360 -14.53 -14.63 -22.04
CA GLN A 360 -15.78 -15.06 -22.69
C GLN A 360 -16.93 -15.13 -21.69
N GLY A 361 -16.70 -15.70 -20.50
CA GLY A 361 -17.71 -15.71 -19.43
C GLY A 361 -18.15 -14.30 -19.03
N PHE A 362 -17.20 -13.36 -18.91
CA PHE A 362 -17.46 -11.95 -18.61
C PHE A 362 -18.31 -11.29 -19.72
N LEU A 363 -17.91 -11.41 -20.99
CA LEU A 363 -18.66 -10.85 -22.11
C LEU A 363 -20.08 -11.43 -22.21
N ASN A 364 -20.24 -12.73 -21.95
CA ASN A 364 -21.55 -13.39 -21.92
C ASN A 364 -22.45 -12.92 -20.77
N MET A 365 -21.90 -12.29 -19.72
CA MET A 365 -22.72 -11.66 -18.68
C MET A 365 -23.37 -10.35 -19.15
N PHE A 366 -22.77 -9.67 -20.14
CA PHE A 366 -23.27 -8.40 -20.70
C PHE A 366 -23.94 -8.55 -22.07
N THR A 367 -23.82 -9.72 -22.69
CA THR A 367 -24.45 -10.03 -23.97
C THR A 367 -25.50 -11.12 -23.76
N ASN A 368 -26.73 -10.91 -24.23
CA ASN A 368 -27.85 -11.87 -24.15
C ASN A 368 -27.65 -13.09 -25.08
N HIS A 369 -26.42 -13.60 -25.22
CA HIS A 369 -26.20 -14.82 -25.98
C HIS A 369 -26.49 -16.05 -25.09
N PRO A 370 -27.36 -16.97 -25.54
CA PRO A 370 -27.63 -18.20 -24.81
C PRO A 370 -26.33 -18.98 -24.60
N LYS A 371 -26.23 -19.66 -23.44
CA LYS A 371 -25.08 -20.48 -23.05
C LYS A 371 -24.81 -21.56 -24.10
N THR A 372 -23.95 -21.28 -25.07
CA THR A 372 -23.41 -22.34 -25.93
C THR A 372 -22.45 -23.13 -25.06
N ASN A 373 -22.89 -24.31 -24.60
CA ASN A 373 -22.05 -25.26 -23.90
C ASN A 373 -20.85 -25.63 -24.79
N GLN A 374 -19.71 -24.95 -24.64
CA GLN A 374 -18.49 -25.23 -25.39
C GLN A 374 -17.90 -26.63 -25.09
N ILE A 375 -18.47 -27.37 -24.14
CA ILE A 375 -18.09 -28.75 -23.82
C ILE A 375 -18.47 -29.71 -24.96
N SER A 376 -19.48 -29.41 -25.79
CA SER A 376 -19.90 -30.30 -26.90
C SER A 376 -19.02 -30.21 -28.15
N ASN A 377 -18.21 -29.16 -28.32
CA ASN A 377 -17.45 -28.95 -29.56
C ASN A 377 -16.03 -29.51 -29.52
N LEU A 378 -15.55 -29.98 -28.36
CA LEU A 378 -14.26 -30.68 -28.23
C LEU A 378 -14.39 -32.21 -28.33
N GLU A 379 -15.60 -32.76 -28.21
CA GLU A 379 -15.87 -34.20 -28.37
C GLU A 379 -16.21 -34.60 -29.82
N MET A 380 -16.33 -33.63 -30.74
CA MET A 380 -16.60 -33.87 -32.17
C MET A 380 -15.37 -33.73 -33.08
N SER A 381 -14.17 -33.54 -32.51
CA SER A 381 -12.92 -33.45 -33.29
C SER A 381 -11.83 -34.44 -32.87
N THR A 382 -12.20 -35.48 -32.12
CA THR A 382 -11.49 -36.78 -32.12
C THR A 382 -11.94 -37.60 -33.31
#